data_AF-A0A0C2YNF7-F1
#
_entry.id   AF-A0A0C2YNF7-F1
#
_cell.length_a   1.000
_cell.length_b   1.000
_cell.length_c   1.000
_cell.angle_alpha   90.00
_cell.angle_beta   90.00
_cell.angle_gamma   90.00
#
_symmetry.space_group_name_H-M   'P 1'
#
loop_
_entity.id
_entity.type
_entity.pdbx_description
1 polymer ?
#
loop_
_entity_poly.entity_id
_entity_poly.type
_entity_poly.pdbx_seq_one_letter_code
_entity_poly.pdbx_strand_id
1 'polypeptide(L)'
;MNYFLASGRNNPLLLRSHQLLLALWAADEGKTSIDGMHRSPLLKGVPLMRWIITTENQGSTLGESTSLTDYIIQSHAMSLVMGLVDEEDDWNGPKYVAEHVYGIECAVGSQLIYNMTGWDGKRAFDLMSLSLPKEGEVAITEQEQAKELVEACLQKSFGLKLAHGLVRKVLGETLGLLWRKNVGSDDVPGTYAHWLRHGMVYWNPDEMPPALEFKVIDPFKRGPLLRED
;
A
#
# COMPACT_ATOMS: atom_id res chain seq x y z
N MET A 1 2.43 7.91 -0.91
CA MET A 1 1.93 6.61 -0.42
C MET A 1 2.87 6.19 0.71
N ASN A 2 2.41 6.18 1.96
CA ASN A 2 3.06 5.47 3.08
C ASN A 2 1.92 4.95 3.95
N TYR A 3 1.82 3.64 4.14
CA TYR A 3 0.78 3.03 4.99
C TYR A 3 1.07 3.32 6.46
N PHE A 4 2.29 3.00 6.87
CA PHE A 4 2.87 3.34 8.15
C PHE A 4 4.34 2.96 8.02
N LEU A 5 5.24 3.94 8.13
CA LEU A 5 6.68 3.70 8.16
C LEU A 5 7.19 4.39 9.40
N ALA A 6 7.69 3.59 10.34
CA ALA A 6 8.19 4.07 11.60
C ALA A 6 9.56 3.44 11.86
N SER A 7 10.43 4.20 12.51
CA SER A 7 11.71 3.70 12.99
C SER A 7 12.14 4.51 14.20
N GLY A 8 13.11 3.97 14.94
CA GLY A 8 13.85 4.75 15.91
C GLY A 8 14.67 5.85 15.24
N ARG A 9 15.28 6.72 16.06
CA ARG A 9 16.19 7.77 15.58
C ARG A 9 17.36 7.16 14.81
N ASN A 10 17.91 7.93 13.86
CA ASN A 10 19.13 7.59 13.11
C ASN A 10 19.04 6.26 12.34
N ASN A 11 17.87 5.92 11.78
CA ASN A 11 17.72 4.70 11.01
C ASN A 11 18.47 4.79 9.65
N PRO A 12 19.45 3.91 9.39
CA PRO A 12 20.32 3.99 8.23
C PRO A 12 19.59 3.75 6.89
N LEU A 13 18.57 2.88 6.89
CA LEU A 13 17.74 2.61 5.71
C LEU A 13 16.94 3.86 5.31
N LEU A 14 16.29 4.51 6.27
CA LEU A 14 15.49 5.71 6.00
C LEU A 14 16.35 6.90 5.58
N LEU A 15 17.50 7.09 6.21
CA LEU A 15 18.42 8.17 5.86
C LEU A 15 18.86 8.05 4.39
N ARG A 16 19.34 6.88 3.98
CA ARG A 16 19.77 6.62 2.59
C ARG A 16 18.62 6.72 1.60
N SER A 17 17.45 6.16 1.94
CA SER A 17 16.25 6.26 1.09
C SER A 17 15.85 7.70 0.86
N HIS A 18 15.95 8.55 1.90
CA HIS A 18 15.65 9.96 1.80
C HIS A 18 16.71 10.72 0.99
N GLN A 19 18.00 10.45 1.20
CA GLN A 19 19.09 11.04 0.41
C GLN A 19 18.93 10.75 -1.08
N LEU A 20 18.66 9.49 -1.43
CA LEU A 20 18.40 9.10 -2.82
C LEU A 20 17.17 9.82 -3.38
N LEU A 21 16.06 9.84 -2.63
CA LEU A 21 14.86 10.54 -3.06
C LEU A 21 15.13 12.03 -3.33
N LEU A 22 15.88 12.71 -2.46
CA LEU A 22 16.27 14.10 -2.67
C LEU A 22 17.15 14.27 -3.92
N ALA A 23 18.08 13.36 -4.17
CA ALA A 23 18.90 13.39 -5.38
C ALA A 23 18.05 13.23 -6.66
N LEU A 24 17.03 12.35 -6.63
CA LEU A 24 16.09 12.21 -7.75
C LEU A 24 15.32 13.51 -8.03
N TRP A 25 14.92 14.24 -6.97
CA TRP A 25 14.27 15.54 -7.10
C TRP A 25 15.22 16.64 -7.56
N ALA A 26 16.49 16.61 -7.16
CA ALA A 26 17.50 17.61 -7.54
C ALA A 26 18.05 17.43 -8.96
N ALA A 27 17.78 16.30 -9.62
CA ALA A 27 18.17 16.06 -11.00
C ALA A 27 17.56 17.08 -11.97
N ASP A 28 18.23 17.30 -13.11
CA ASP A 28 17.78 18.20 -14.19
C ASP A 28 17.46 19.63 -13.70
N GLU A 29 18.35 20.21 -12.88
CA GLU A 29 18.18 21.54 -12.25
C GLU A 29 17.02 21.65 -11.24
N GLY A 30 16.39 20.52 -10.89
CA GLY A 30 15.28 20.44 -9.95
C GLY A 30 13.97 20.08 -10.66
N LYS A 31 13.46 18.87 -10.37
CA LYS A 31 12.18 18.39 -10.89
C LYS A 31 11.01 19.04 -10.15
N THR A 32 9.93 19.30 -10.88
CA THR A 32 8.65 19.80 -10.33
C THR A 32 7.50 18.79 -10.47
N SER A 33 7.73 17.69 -11.18
CA SER A 33 6.81 16.55 -11.27
C SER A 33 7.58 15.23 -11.14
N ILE A 34 6.82 14.16 -10.88
CA ILE A 34 7.34 12.79 -10.76
C ILE A 34 7.53 12.10 -12.12
N ASP A 35 7.10 12.74 -13.20
CA ASP A 35 7.02 12.09 -14.50
C ASP A 35 8.40 11.69 -15.01
N GLY A 36 8.57 10.39 -15.29
CA GLY A 36 9.84 9.84 -15.75
C GLY A 36 10.91 9.67 -14.69
N MET A 37 10.62 9.90 -13.40
CA MET A 37 11.63 9.70 -12.34
C MET A 37 12.14 8.26 -12.28
N HIS A 38 11.31 7.26 -12.60
CA HIS A 38 11.72 5.85 -12.69
C HIS A 38 12.86 5.60 -13.70
N ARG A 39 13.08 6.51 -14.66
CA ARG A 39 14.16 6.41 -15.66
C ARG A 39 15.49 6.95 -15.16
N SER A 40 15.57 7.45 -13.92
CA SER A 40 16.83 7.92 -13.37
C SER A 40 17.87 6.79 -13.41
N PRO A 41 19.10 7.05 -13.89
CA PRO A 41 20.19 6.07 -13.84
C PRO A 41 20.46 5.56 -12.43
N LEU A 42 20.20 6.38 -11.40
CA LEU A 42 20.34 5.99 -10.00
C LEU A 42 19.39 4.86 -9.59
N LEU A 43 18.29 4.64 -10.31
CA LEU A 43 17.30 3.60 -10.04
C LEU A 43 17.47 2.35 -10.92
N LYS A 44 18.56 2.26 -11.67
CA LYS A 44 18.84 1.12 -12.55
C LYS A 44 18.83 -0.20 -11.77
N GLY A 45 18.16 -1.20 -12.33
CA GLY A 45 18.06 -2.55 -11.76
C GLY A 45 16.87 -2.76 -10.82
N VAL A 46 16.18 -1.69 -10.39
CA VAL A 46 14.95 -1.85 -9.59
C VAL A 46 13.78 -2.23 -10.51
N PRO A 47 13.07 -3.34 -10.25
CA PRO A 47 11.92 -3.73 -11.05
C PRO A 47 10.80 -2.69 -11.00
N LEU A 48 10.17 -2.42 -12.15
CA LEU A 48 9.01 -1.53 -12.22
C LEU A 48 7.82 -2.13 -11.47
N MET A 49 6.94 -1.26 -10.97
CA MET A 49 5.71 -1.70 -10.33
C MET A 49 4.86 -2.46 -11.33
N ARG A 50 4.47 -3.69 -10.98
CA ARG A 50 3.53 -4.49 -11.76
C ARG A 50 2.11 -4.32 -11.24
N TRP A 51 1.17 -4.21 -12.15
CA TRP A 51 -0.25 -4.03 -11.84
C TRP A 51 -1.15 -4.66 -12.91
N ILE A 52 -2.42 -4.88 -12.57
CA ILE A 52 -3.43 -5.34 -13.53
C ILE A 52 -3.73 -4.22 -14.52
N ILE A 53 -3.34 -4.43 -15.78
CA ILE A 53 -3.59 -3.55 -16.90
C ILE A 53 -4.76 -4.14 -17.70
N THR A 54 -5.86 -3.40 -17.75
CA THR A 54 -7.02 -3.74 -18.58
C THR A 54 -6.87 -3.05 -19.93
N THR A 55 -6.93 -3.83 -21.01
CA THR A 55 -6.98 -3.29 -22.37
C THR A 55 -8.34 -3.61 -22.98
N GLU A 56 -8.88 -2.68 -23.77
CA GLU A 56 -10.22 -2.80 -24.37
C GLU A 56 -10.42 -4.10 -25.16
N ASN A 57 -9.32 -4.69 -25.67
CA ASN A 57 -9.34 -5.84 -26.57
C ASN A 57 -8.73 -7.14 -26.02
N GLN A 58 -8.01 -7.13 -24.88
CA GLN A 58 -7.31 -8.34 -24.37
C GLN A 58 -7.67 -8.71 -22.92
N GLY A 59 -8.66 -8.02 -22.33
CA GLY A 59 -9.00 -8.21 -20.93
C GLY A 59 -7.92 -7.67 -19.98
N SER A 60 -7.88 -8.21 -18.77
CA SER A 60 -7.01 -7.76 -17.68
C SER A 60 -5.77 -8.65 -17.58
N THR A 61 -4.56 -8.07 -17.63
CA THR A 61 -3.28 -8.80 -17.53
C THR A 61 -2.31 -8.12 -16.57
N LEU A 62 -1.41 -8.87 -15.93
CA LEU A 62 -0.41 -8.30 -15.01
C LEU A 62 0.81 -7.78 -15.79
N GLY A 63 0.92 -6.46 -15.92
CA GLY A 63 1.99 -5.79 -16.65
C GLY A 63 2.71 -4.70 -15.83
N GLU A 64 3.84 -4.22 -16.33
CA GLU A 64 4.59 -3.12 -15.72
C GLU A 64 3.89 -1.78 -15.99
N SER A 65 3.87 -0.91 -14.98
CA SER A 65 3.27 0.42 -15.08
C SER A 65 4.28 1.49 -14.70
N THR A 66 4.77 2.22 -15.70
CA THR A 66 5.69 3.35 -15.51
C THR A 66 5.04 4.49 -14.75
N SER A 67 3.78 4.83 -15.06
CA SER A 67 3.04 5.90 -14.37
C SER A 67 2.77 5.58 -12.90
N LEU A 68 2.46 4.32 -12.56
CA LEU A 68 2.37 3.90 -11.16
C LEU A 68 3.75 3.86 -10.50
N THR A 69 4.81 3.50 -11.23
CA THR A 69 6.17 3.51 -10.69
C THR A 69 6.65 4.93 -10.36
N ASP A 70 6.33 5.92 -11.18
CA ASP A 70 6.59 7.34 -10.91
C ASP A 70 5.74 7.85 -9.74
N TYR A 71 4.46 7.50 -9.70
CA TYR A 71 3.59 7.77 -8.55
C TYR A 71 4.13 7.17 -7.23
N ILE A 72 4.76 6.03 -7.42
CA ILE A 72 5.58 5.18 -6.58
C ILE A 72 6.87 5.70 -5.98
N ILE A 73 7.40 6.81 -6.48
CA ILE A 73 8.86 6.97 -6.58
C ILE A 73 9.61 6.86 -5.25
N GLN A 74 8.98 7.31 -4.15
CA GLN A 74 9.51 7.12 -2.80
C GLN A 74 9.75 5.64 -2.46
N SER A 75 8.77 4.77 -2.73
CA SER A 75 8.91 3.33 -2.52
C SER A 75 9.95 2.72 -3.45
N HIS A 76 10.04 3.21 -4.68
CA HIS A 76 11.03 2.72 -5.66
C HIS A 76 12.47 3.09 -5.25
N ALA A 77 12.69 4.31 -4.74
CA ALA A 77 13.95 4.73 -4.14
C ALA A 77 14.32 3.87 -2.92
N MET A 78 13.35 3.61 -2.03
CA MET A 78 13.56 2.74 -0.88
C MET A 78 13.91 1.30 -1.32
N SER A 79 13.26 0.76 -2.36
CA SER A 79 13.60 -0.55 -2.93
C SER A 79 15.04 -0.61 -3.43
N LEU A 80 15.55 0.45 -4.09
CA LEU A 80 16.96 0.49 -4.47
C LEU A 80 17.85 0.33 -3.23
N VAL A 81 17.62 1.13 -2.19
CA VAL A 81 18.45 1.11 -0.97
C VAL A 81 18.39 -0.25 -0.27
N MET A 82 17.21 -0.88 -0.24
CA MET A 82 17.04 -2.25 0.27
C MET A 82 17.84 -3.28 -0.54
N GLY A 83 18.03 -3.06 -1.84
CA GLY A 83 18.83 -3.90 -2.73
C GLY A 83 20.26 -3.38 -2.98
N LEU A 84 20.75 -2.41 -2.22
CA LEU A 84 22.06 -1.79 -2.44
C LEU A 84 23.13 -2.44 -1.56
N VAL A 85 24.31 -2.67 -2.13
CA VAL A 85 25.54 -2.92 -1.37
C VAL A 85 26.54 -1.82 -1.71
N ASP A 86 26.94 -1.03 -0.72
CA ASP A 86 27.86 0.10 -0.85
C ASP A 86 29.02 -0.09 0.15
N GLU A 87 30.19 -0.48 -0.36
CA GLU A 87 31.37 -0.76 0.48
C GLU A 87 32.02 0.52 1.00
N GLU A 88 31.85 1.66 0.32
CA GLU A 88 32.41 2.95 0.75
C GLU A 88 31.68 3.51 1.98
N ASP A 89 30.38 3.18 2.10
CA ASP A 89 29.48 3.65 3.14
C ASP A 89 29.05 2.53 4.11
N ASP A 90 29.77 1.40 4.10
CA ASP A 90 29.54 0.19 4.92
C ASP A 90 28.06 -0.24 4.97
N TRP A 91 27.41 -0.27 3.80
CA TRP A 91 25.99 -0.59 3.67
C TRP A 91 25.78 -1.91 2.95
N ASN A 92 25.03 -2.81 3.59
CA ASN A 92 24.49 -4.02 2.98
C ASN A 92 22.98 -4.06 3.18
N GLY A 93 22.25 -3.47 2.24
CA GLY A 93 20.79 -3.38 2.25
C GLY A 93 20.09 -4.74 2.37
N PRO A 94 20.42 -5.74 1.52
CA PRO A 94 19.75 -7.04 1.58
C PRO A 94 19.88 -7.72 2.95
N LYS A 95 21.08 -7.65 3.56
CA LYS A 95 21.31 -8.17 4.91
C LYS A 95 20.56 -7.36 5.96
N TYR A 96 20.63 -6.03 5.89
CA TYR A 96 19.96 -5.15 6.84
C TYR A 96 18.44 -5.40 6.86
N VAL A 97 17.83 -5.56 5.68
CA VAL A 97 16.39 -5.84 5.57
C VAL A 97 16.03 -7.17 6.20
N ALA A 98 16.79 -8.22 5.91
CA ALA A 98 16.56 -9.55 6.48
C ALA A 98 16.66 -9.56 8.02
N GLU A 99 17.55 -8.76 8.60
CA GLU A 99 17.85 -8.79 10.03
C GLU A 99 17.09 -7.74 10.86
N HIS A 100 16.65 -6.64 10.25
CA HIS A 100 16.17 -5.47 11.00
C HIS A 100 14.82 -4.89 10.56
N VAL A 101 14.24 -5.33 9.44
CA VAL A 101 12.96 -4.78 8.97
C VAL A 101 11.80 -5.66 9.42
N TYR A 102 10.87 -5.04 10.15
CA TYR A 102 9.56 -5.62 10.43
C TYR A 102 8.58 -5.23 9.32
N GLY A 103 8.28 -6.16 8.42
CA GLY A 103 7.29 -5.99 7.37
C GLY A 103 5.98 -6.66 7.75
N ILE A 104 4.85 -6.06 7.39
CA ILE A 104 3.53 -6.69 7.52
C ILE A 104 3.00 -6.93 6.10
N GLU A 105 2.34 -8.07 5.87
CA GLU A 105 1.68 -8.36 4.60
C GLU A 105 0.64 -7.27 4.27
N CYS A 106 0.96 -6.45 3.27
CA CYS A 106 0.20 -5.26 2.91
C CYS A 106 -1.22 -5.59 2.44
N ALA A 107 -1.38 -6.70 1.72
CA ALA A 107 -2.65 -7.14 1.18
C ALA A 107 -3.68 -7.40 2.30
N VAL A 108 -3.24 -8.05 3.38
CA VAL A 108 -4.08 -8.35 4.54
C VAL A 108 -4.14 -7.17 5.50
N GLY A 109 -3.00 -6.52 5.75
CA GLY A 109 -2.91 -5.52 6.80
C GLY A 109 -3.58 -4.18 6.47
N SER A 110 -3.88 -3.92 5.20
CA SER A 110 -4.35 -2.58 4.80
C SER A 110 -5.27 -2.50 3.57
N GLN A 111 -5.35 -3.58 2.80
CA GLN A 111 -6.14 -3.67 1.57
C GLN A 111 -7.22 -4.76 1.64
N LEU A 112 -7.44 -5.34 2.83
CA LEU A 112 -8.27 -6.53 2.99
C LEU A 112 -9.69 -6.34 2.47
N ILE A 113 -10.28 -5.16 2.70
CA ILE A 113 -11.63 -4.85 2.20
C ILE A 113 -11.71 -5.00 0.68
N TYR A 114 -10.69 -4.53 -0.05
CA TYR A 114 -10.66 -4.60 -1.50
C TYR A 114 -10.40 -6.02 -1.97
N ASN A 115 -9.53 -6.77 -1.29
CA ASN A 115 -9.29 -8.17 -1.64
C ASN A 115 -10.56 -9.02 -1.47
N MET A 116 -11.31 -8.81 -0.38
CA MET A 116 -12.55 -9.54 -0.11
C MET A 116 -13.69 -9.14 -1.06
N THR A 117 -13.68 -7.92 -1.59
CA THR A 117 -14.69 -7.46 -2.57
C THR A 117 -14.24 -7.58 -4.03
N GLY A 118 -13.11 -8.24 -4.30
CA GLY A 118 -12.60 -8.42 -5.67
C GLY A 118 -12.21 -7.11 -6.33
N TRP A 119 -11.73 -6.14 -5.54
CA TRP A 119 -11.38 -4.79 -5.95
C TRP A 119 -12.56 -3.96 -6.50
N ASP A 120 -13.80 -4.40 -6.28
CA ASP A 120 -15.01 -3.66 -6.61
C ASP A 120 -15.37 -2.71 -5.45
N GLY A 121 -15.14 -1.41 -5.66
CA GLY A 121 -15.46 -0.39 -4.68
C GLY A 121 -16.95 -0.15 -4.50
N LYS A 122 -17.78 -0.38 -5.53
CA LYS A 122 -19.24 -0.27 -5.41
C LYS A 122 -19.77 -1.40 -4.55
N ARG A 123 -19.32 -2.64 -4.79
CA ARG A 123 -19.66 -3.78 -3.93
C ARG A 123 -19.29 -3.51 -2.47
N ALA A 124 -18.08 -3.00 -2.22
CA ALA A 124 -17.66 -2.63 -0.87
C ALA A 124 -18.60 -1.58 -0.25
N PHE A 125 -18.96 -0.54 -1.01
CA PHE A 125 -19.86 0.51 -0.54
C PHE A 125 -21.27 -0.02 -0.24
N ASP A 126 -21.83 -0.85 -1.12
CA ASP A 126 -23.16 -1.44 -0.95
C ASP A 126 -23.21 -2.30 0.33
N LEU A 127 -22.21 -3.17 0.54
CA LEU A 127 -22.11 -4.01 1.75
C LEU A 127 -21.98 -3.16 3.03
N MET A 128 -21.14 -2.13 3.00
CA MET A 128 -20.96 -1.24 4.16
C MET A 128 -22.17 -0.37 4.45
N SER A 129 -23.02 -0.12 3.45
CA SER A 129 -24.25 0.67 3.60
C SER A 129 -25.44 -0.14 4.12
N LEU A 130 -25.35 -1.47 4.18
CA LEU A 130 -26.42 -2.31 4.72
C LEU A 130 -26.67 -2.00 6.19
N SER A 131 -27.96 -2.01 6.58
CA SER A 131 -28.35 -2.00 7.98
C SER A 131 -28.06 -3.35 8.62
N LEU A 132 -27.69 -3.35 9.90
CA LEU A 132 -27.64 -4.54 10.74
C LEU A 132 -29.05 -5.14 10.84
N PRO A 133 -29.19 -6.48 10.92
CA PRO A 133 -30.48 -7.10 11.16
C PRO A 133 -31.05 -6.62 12.50
N LYS A 134 -32.36 -6.39 12.58
CA LYS A 134 -33.00 -6.06 13.85
C LYS A 134 -33.09 -7.30 14.74
N GLU A 135 -33.35 -7.07 16.02
CA GLU A 135 -33.59 -8.15 16.97
C GLU A 135 -34.71 -9.08 16.48
N GLY A 136 -34.40 -10.38 16.37
CA GLY A 136 -35.32 -11.39 15.87
C GLY A 136 -35.40 -11.54 14.35
N GLU A 137 -34.73 -10.69 13.56
CA GLU A 137 -34.63 -10.85 12.11
C GLU A 137 -33.50 -11.81 11.73
N VAL A 138 -33.75 -12.65 10.73
CA VAL A 138 -32.71 -13.50 10.13
C VAL A 138 -31.94 -12.66 9.12
N ALA A 139 -30.61 -12.67 9.23
CA ALA A 139 -29.75 -11.95 8.30
C ALA A 139 -29.91 -12.48 6.87
N ILE A 140 -29.95 -11.57 5.90
CA ILE A 140 -29.87 -11.94 4.49
C ILE A 140 -28.43 -12.24 4.08
N THR A 141 -28.24 -12.92 2.95
CA THR A 141 -26.93 -13.32 2.44
C THR A 141 -25.92 -12.16 2.39
N GLU A 142 -26.34 -11.00 1.91
CA GLU A 142 -25.47 -9.81 1.80
C GLU A 142 -25.09 -9.23 3.16
N GLN A 143 -25.97 -9.35 4.17
CA GLN A 143 -25.65 -8.94 5.54
C GLN A 143 -24.60 -9.87 6.16
N GLU A 144 -24.68 -11.18 5.92
CA GLU A 144 -23.64 -12.12 6.37
C GLU A 144 -22.29 -11.84 5.69
N GLN A 145 -22.30 -11.50 4.39
CA GLN A 145 -21.07 -11.06 3.69
C GLN A 145 -20.51 -9.76 4.26
N ALA A 146 -21.36 -8.78 4.58
CA ALA A 146 -20.93 -7.53 5.19
C ALA A 146 -20.38 -7.76 6.61
N LYS A 147 -20.98 -8.67 7.37
CA LYS A 147 -20.49 -9.09 8.68
C LYS A 147 -19.12 -9.74 8.58
N GLU A 148 -18.95 -10.73 7.72
CA GLU A 148 -17.66 -11.39 7.49
C GLU A 148 -16.57 -10.38 7.11
N LEU A 149 -16.91 -9.40 6.26
CA LEU A 149 -16.02 -8.34 5.84
C LEU A 149 -15.56 -7.46 7.02
N VAL A 150 -16.50 -7.01 7.86
CA VAL A 150 -16.19 -6.18 9.04
C VAL A 150 -15.36 -6.95 10.06
N GLU A 151 -15.78 -8.17 10.41
CA GLU A 151 -15.05 -9.02 11.36
C GLU A 151 -13.63 -9.32 10.87
N ALA A 152 -13.47 -9.66 9.59
CA ALA A 152 -12.15 -9.90 9.02
C ALA A 152 -11.26 -8.65 9.04
N CYS A 153 -11.80 -7.47 8.73
CA CYS A 153 -11.07 -6.22 8.81
C CYS A 153 -10.59 -5.93 10.24
N LEU A 154 -11.46 -6.12 11.23
CA LEU A 154 -11.14 -5.83 12.63
C LEU A 154 -10.18 -6.85 13.26
N GLN A 155 -10.20 -8.11 12.79
CA GLN A 155 -9.32 -9.16 13.31
C GLN A 155 -7.94 -9.19 12.65
N LYS A 156 -7.86 -8.85 11.35
CA LYS A 156 -6.65 -9.13 10.53
C LYS A 156 -5.98 -7.88 9.99
N SER A 157 -6.72 -6.78 9.81
CA SER A 157 -6.20 -5.56 9.20
C SER A 157 -5.71 -4.60 10.29
N PHE A 158 -4.50 -4.03 10.12
CA PHE A 158 -3.99 -3.00 11.04
C PHE A 158 -4.42 -1.58 10.63
N GLY A 159 -4.94 -1.44 9.41
CA GLY A 159 -5.48 -0.18 8.92
C GLY A 159 -6.39 -0.40 7.72
N LEU A 160 -7.04 0.66 7.27
CA LEU A 160 -7.86 0.66 6.06
C LEU A 160 -7.42 1.80 5.16
N LYS A 161 -6.73 1.48 4.05
CA LYS A 161 -6.39 2.53 3.09
C LYS A 161 -7.53 2.77 2.15
N LEU A 162 -8.08 3.97 2.21
CA LEU A 162 -9.05 4.46 1.27
C LEU A 162 -8.34 5.11 0.09
N ALA A 163 -8.43 4.48 -1.09
CA ALA A 163 -7.70 4.94 -2.27
C ALA A 163 -8.44 6.08 -2.99
N HIS A 164 -7.85 7.29 -3.07
CA HIS A 164 -8.45 8.44 -3.77
C HIS A 164 -7.61 9.02 -4.91
N GLY A 165 -6.33 8.60 -5.04
CA GLY A 165 -5.35 9.18 -5.95
C GLY A 165 -5.38 8.62 -7.38
N LEU A 166 -4.21 8.58 -8.04
CA LEU A 166 -4.07 8.07 -9.42
C LEU A 166 -4.58 6.64 -9.61
N VAL A 167 -4.68 5.88 -8.53
CA VAL A 167 -5.31 4.56 -8.47
C VAL A 167 -6.74 4.56 -9.05
N ARG A 168 -7.51 5.66 -8.96
CA ARG A 168 -8.84 5.77 -9.61
C ARG A 168 -8.79 5.53 -11.12
N LYS A 169 -7.74 5.99 -11.79
CA LYS A 169 -7.58 5.81 -13.24
C LYS A 169 -7.44 4.33 -13.63
N VAL A 170 -7.12 3.49 -12.65
CA VAL A 170 -6.85 2.06 -12.85
C VAL A 170 -7.94 1.17 -12.22
N LEU A 171 -8.49 1.56 -11.06
CA LEU A 171 -9.50 0.80 -10.31
C LEU A 171 -10.94 1.29 -10.45
N GLY A 172 -11.17 2.41 -11.12
CA GLY A 172 -12.51 3.02 -11.17
C GLY A 172 -12.92 3.61 -9.82
N GLU A 173 -14.20 3.45 -9.45
CA GLU A 173 -14.73 3.96 -8.18
C GLU A 173 -14.33 3.06 -7.01
N THR A 174 -13.53 3.61 -6.09
CA THR A 174 -13.12 2.92 -4.87
C THR A 174 -14.11 3.25 -3.73
N LEU A 175 -14.15 2.40 -2.70
CA LEU A 175 -14.94 2.68 -1.47
C LEU A 175 -14.70 4.09 -0.92
N GLY A 176 -13.42 4.49 -0.81
CA GLY A 176 -13.05 5.82 -0.33
C GLY A 176 -13.61 6.96 -1.18
N LEU A 177 -13.67 6.80 -2.51
CA LEU A 177 -14.27 7.79 -3.39
C LEU A 177 -15.79 7.84 -3.24
N LEU A 178 -16.44 6.68 -3.09
CA LEU A 178 -17.88 6.61 -2.90
C LEU A 178 -18.31 7.22 -1.57
N TRP A 179 -17.60 6.97 -0.47
CA TRP A 179 -17.82 7.67 0.80
C TRP A 179 -17.61 9.18 0.68
N ARG A 180 -16.58 9.64 -0.05
CA ARG A 180 -16.38 11.08 -0.30
C ARG A 180 -17.53 11.69 -1.11
N LYS A 181 -18.10 10.96 -2.07
CA LYS A 181 -19.25 11.42 -2.87
C LYS A 181 -20.55 11.42 -2.08
N ASN A 182 -20.68 10.54 -1.10
CA ASN A 182 -21.86 10.37 -0.26
C ASN A 182 -21.51 10.74 1.19
N VAL A 183 -21.29 12.03 1.45
CA VAL A 183 -20.83 12.52 2.76
C VAL A 183 -21.71 12.00 3.90
N GLY A 184 -21.08 11.41 4.93
CA GLY A 184 -21.74 10.84 6.10
C GLY A 184 -22.18 9.37 5.94
N SER A 185 -22.08 8.80 4.74
CA SER A 185 -22.40 7.37 4.51
C SER A 185 -21.40 6.40 5.13
N ASP A 186 -20.22 6.87 5.54
CA ASP A 186 -19.19 6.07 6.21
C ASP A 186 -19.45 5.83 7.71
N ASP A 187 -20.48 6.47 8.28
CA ASP A 187 -20.77 6.43 9.70
C ASP A 187 -22.27 6.57 10.02
N VAL A 188 -23.13 5.83 9.32
CA VAL A 188 -24.58 5.85 9.57
C VAL A 188 -24.92 4.86 10.69
N PRO A 189 -25.48 5.29 11.84
CA PRO A 189 -25.81 4.40 12.94
C PRO A 189 -26.65 3.20 12.51
N GLY A 190 -26.29 2.02 13.01
CA GLY A 190 -26.95 0.77 12.66
C GLY A 190 -26.53 0.18 11.31
N THR A 191 -25.48 0.66 10.67
CA THR A 191 -24.90 0.05 9.45
C THR A 191 -23.58 -0.68 9.73
N TYR A 192 -23.13 -1.50 8.79
CA TYR A 192 -21.83 -2.15 8.85
C TYR A 192 -20.66 -1.15 8.78
N ALA A 193 -20.80 -0.04 8.04
CA ALA A 193 -19.81 1.04 8.04
C ALA A 193 -19.62 1.63 9.45
N HIS A 194 -20.73 1.91 10.14
CA HIS A 194 -20.70 2.40 11.52
C HIS A 194 -20.11 1.38 12.48
N TRP A 195 -20.45 0.09 12.33
CA TRP A 195 -19.84 -0.97 13.15
C TRP A 195 -18.33 -1.05 12.96
N LEU A 196 -17.85 -1.05 11.71
CA LEU A 196 -16.41 -1.04 11.41
C LEU A 196 -15.72 0.16 12.06
N ARG A 197 -16.28 1.36 11.91
CA ARG A 197 -15.72 2.58 12.49
C ARG A 197 -15.70 2.53 14.02
N HIS A 198 -16.77 2.03 14.65
CA HIS A 198 -16.83 1.83 16.09
C HIS A 198 -15.73 0.87 16.55
N GLY A 199 -15.60 -0.28 15.88
CA GLY A 199 -14.55 -1.25 16.17
C GLY A 199 -13.14 -0.66 16.02
N MET A 200 -12.89 0.13 14.97
CA MET A 200 -11.59 0.79 14.77
C MET A 200 -11.22 1.81 15.86
N VAL A 201 -12.19 2.35 16.59
CA VAL A 201 -11.97 3.32 17.67
C VAL A 201 -11.83 2.65 19.03
N TYR A 202 -12.63 1.61 19.29
CA TYR A 202 -12.78 1.04 20.63
C TYR A 202 -12.17 -0.35 20.79
N TRP A 203 -11.80 -1.03 19.70
CA TRP A 203 -11.16 -2.33 19.75
C TRP A 203 -9.70 -2.24 19.36
N ASN A 204 -8.88 -2.95 20.12
CA ASN A 204 -7.46 -3.09 19.86
C ASN A 204 -7.15 -4.59 19.77
N PRO A 205 -6.55 -5.07 18.67
CA PRO A 205 -6.12 -6.45 18.58
C PRO A 205 -5.15 -6.81 19.72
N ASP A 206 -5.31 -7.99 20.30
CA ASP A 206 -4.40 -8.50 21.34
C ASP A 206 -3.03 -8.89 20.79
N GLU A 207 -2.99 -9.25 19.50
CA GLU A 207 -1.80 -9.72 18.81
C GLU A 207 -1.38 -8.77 17.69
N MET A 208 -0.07 -8.59 17.53
CA MET A 208 0.48 -7.87 16.40
C MET A 208 0.46 -8.75 15.15
N PRO A 209 0.18 -8.19 13.95
CA PRO A 209 0.26 -8.95 12.71
C PRO A 209 1.66 -9.55 12.53
N PRO A 210 1.81 -10.82 12.14
CA PRO A 210 3.12 -11.47 12.07
C PRO A 210 4.05 -10.76 11.08
N ALA A 211 5.34 -10.76 11.42
CA ALA A 211 6.37 -10.25 10.54
C ALA A 211 6.52 -11.11 9.28
N LEU A 212 6.74 -10.47 8.13
CA LEU A 212 7.22 -11.13 6.93
C LEU A 212 8.65 -11.66 7.16
N GLU A 213 8.93 -12.86 6.65
CA GLU A 213 10.27 -13.43 6.64
C GLU A 213 11.04 -12.91 5.42
N PHE A 214 11.87 -11.88 5.64
CA PHE A 214 12.75 -11.37 4.60
C PHE A 214 13.98 -12.25 4.45
N LYS A 215 14.33 -12.58 3.20
CA LYS A 215 15.54 -13.33 2.85
C LYS A 215 16.55 -12.38 2.22
N VAL A 216 17.83 -12.67 2.45
CA VAL A 216 18.91 -11.98 1.74
C VAL A 216 18.78 -12.30 0.26
N ILE A 217 18.66 -11.26 -0.57
CA ILE A 217 18.58 -11.34 -2.02
C ILE A 217 19.89 -10.90 -2.66
N ASP A 218 20.06 -11.22 -3.95
CA ASP A 218 21.11 -10.58 -4.75
C ASP A 218 20.85 -9.07 -4.84
N PRO A 219 21.90 -8.23 -4.72
CA PRO A 219 21.73 -6.80 -4.78
C PRO A 219 21.32 -6.33 -6.17
N PHE A 220 20.41 -5.34 -6.23
CA PHE A 220 20.07 -4.62 -7.45
C PHE A 220 21.25 -3.80 -7.97
N LYS A 221 22.06 -3.28 -7.03
CA LYS A 221 23.22 -2.42 -7.31
C LYS A 221 24.35 -2.67 -6.32
N ARG A 222 25.58 -2.64 -6.82
CA ARG A 222 26.81 -2.63 -6.03
C ARG A 222 27.58 -1.35 -6.30
N GLY A 223 27.93 -0.63 -5.26
CA GLY A 223 28.65 0.62 -5.34
C GLY A 223 27.93 1.78 -4.67
N PRO A 224 28.47 3.00 -4.82
CA PRO A 224 28.03 4.20 -4.12
C PRO A 224 26.58 4.57 -4.39
N LEU A 225 25.80 4.88 -3.36
CA LEU A 225 24.36 5.20 -3.47
C LEU A 225 24.04 6.19 -4.60
N LEU A 226 24.81 7.28 -4.72
CA LEU A 226 24.54 8.42 -5.62
C LEU A 226 25.39 8.44 -6.90
N ARG A 227 26.04 7.32 -7.26
CA ARG A 227 26.77 7.17 -8.53
C ARG A 227 26.12 6.12 -9.44
N GLU A 228 26.40 6.13 -10.74
CA GLU A 228 25.80 5.19 -11.69
C GLU A 228 26.56 3.85 -11.80
N ASP A 229 27.76 3.80 -11.21
CA ASP A 229 28.71 2.68 -11.24
C ASP A 229 28.12 1.35 -10.74
#